data_AF-A0A498DYI7-F1
#
_entry.id   AF-A0A498DYI7-F1
#
_cell.length_a   1.000
_cell.length_b   1.000
_cell.length_c   1.000
_cell.angle_alpha   90.00
_cell.angle_beta   90.00
_cell.angle_gamma   90.00
#
_symmetry.space_group_name_H-M   'P 1'
#
loop_
_entity.id
_entity.type
_entity.pdbx_description
1 polymer ?
#
loop_
_entity_poly.entity_id
_entity_poly.type
_entity_poly.pdbx_seq_one_letter_code
_entity_poly.pdbx_strand_id
1 'polypeptide(L)'
;MYMSTKRVNFRLPEELVAHADIAAEVTHKNRTEILIEALRQYLEEKESDESFREAVVELYLDDHIEFEKLVEIIGRQDAEAVRASKEVLDRGEELADKLADL
;
A
#
# COMPACT_ATOMS: atom_id res chain seq x y z
N MET A 1 15.95 -13.12 -10.92
CA MET A 1 14.82 -12.36 -11.50
C MET A 1 15.20 -10.90 -11.42
N TYR A 2 15.45 -10.21 -12.55
CA TYR A 2 15.74 -8.77 -12.51
C TYR A 2 14.45 -8.05 -12.11
N MET A 3 14.41 -7.49 -10.90
CA MET A 3 13.33 -6.56 -10.54
C MET A 3 13.46 -5.36 -11.47
N SER A 4 12.42 -5.06 -12.24
CA SER A 4 12.36 -3.84 -13.03
C SER A 4 12.40 -2.65 -12.07
N THR A 5 13.31 -1.70 -12.29
CA THR A 5 13.39 -0.48 -11.50
C THR A 5 12.66 0.65 -12.22
N LYS A 6 11.87 1.42 -11.48
CA LYS A 6 11.23 2.65 -11.98
C LYS A 6 11.97 3.84 -11.40
N ARG A 7 12.51 4.72 -12.27
CA ARG A 7 13.14 5.96 -11.81
C ARG A 7 12.05 6.94 -11.35
N VAL A 8 12.21 7.44 -10.14
CA VAL A 8 11.33 8.40 -9.48
C VAL A 8 12.17 9.54 -8.91
N ASN A 9 11.62 10.76 -8.87
CA ASN A 9 12.30 11.93 -8.30
C ASN A 9 11.57 12.36 -7.04
N PHE A 10 12.28 12.44 -5.93
CA PHE A 10 11.76 12.89 -4.63
C PHE A 10 12.45 14.17 -4.20
N ARG A 11 11.74 14.98 -3.42
CA ARG A 11 12.33 16.08 -2.65
C ARG A 11 12.46 15.61 -1.22
N LEU A 12 13.69 15.63 -0.70
CA LEU A 12 14.01 15.22 0.66
C LEU A 12 14.60 16.43 1.40
N PRO A 13 14.36 16.58 2.71
CA PRO A 13 15.06 17.57 3.52
C PRO A 13 16.57 17.41 3.40
N GLU A 14 17.32 18.51 3.34
CA GLU A 14 18.78 18.48 3.18
C GLU A 14 19.47 17.65 4.27
N GLU A 15 19.02 17.80 5.51
CA GLU A 15 19.54 17.04 6.65
C GLU A 15 19.36 15.52 6.47
N LEU A 16 18.21 15.09 5.92
CA LEU A 16 17.95 13.68 5.69
C LEU A 16 18.85 13.11 4.58
N VAL A 17 19.13 13.90 3.55
CA VAL A 17 20.09 13.53 2.50
C VAL A 17 21.49 13.39 3.09
N ALA A 18 21.91 14.32 3.95
CA ALA A 18 23.21 14.26 4.62
C ALA A 18 23.35 13.01 5.51
N HIS A 19 22.31 12.66 6.26
CA HIS A 19 22.30 11.44 7.08
C HIS A 19 22.34 10.17 6.20
N ALA A 20 21.60 10.14 5.09
CA ALA A 20 21.64 9.02 4.16
C ALA A 20 23.02 8.84 3.51
N ASP A 21 23.72 9.95 3.23
CA ASP A 21 25.09 9.94 2.70
C ASP A 21 26.08 9.36 3.72
N ILE A 22 26.00 9.77 4.99
CA ILE A 22 26.84 9.21 6.05
C ILE A 22 26.56 7.69 6.21
N ALA A 23 25.30 7.29 6.21
CA ALA A 23 24.92 5.89 6.33
C ALA A 23 25.45 5.05 5.15
N ALA A 24 25.38 5.59 3.92
CA ALA A 24 25.92 4.98 2.72
C ALA A 24 27.44 4.73 2.85
N GLU A 25 28.20 5.73 3.31
CA GLU A 25 29.65 5.60 3.53
C GLU A 25 29.99 4.53 4.57
N VAL A 26 29.31 4.53 5.72
CA VAL A 26 29.55 3.59 6.82
C VAL A 26 29.19 2.14 6.43
N THR A 27 28.12 1.97 5.65
CA THR A 27 27.61 0.64 5.26
C THR A 27 28.17 0.13 3.93
N HIS A 28 28.98 0.94 3.24
CA HIS A 28 29.49 0.67 1.89
C HIS A 28 28.37 0.39 0.87
N LYS A 29 27.26 1.13 0.98
CA LYS A 29 26.09 1.06 0.10
C LYS A 29 25.92 2.37 -0.65
N ASN A 30 25.11 2.38 -1.70
CA ASN A 30 24.70 3.63 -2.34
C ASN A 30 23.37 4.16 -1.75
N ARG A 31 23.07 5.44 -1.98
CA ARG A 31 21.83 6.10 -1.47
C ARG A 31 20.55 5.36 -1.86
N THR A 32 20.51 4.78 -3.06
CA THR A 32 19.33 4.04 -3.53
C THR A 32 19.11 2.78 -2.69
N GLU A 33 20.19 2.08 -2.34
CA GLU A 33 20.11 0.90 -1.46
C GLU A 33 19.62 1.28 -0.06
N ILE A 34 20.15 2.37 0.52
CA ILE A 34 19.68 2.89 1.82
C ILE A 34 18.18 3.20 1.77
N LEU A 35 17.72 3.90 0.73
CA LEU A 35 16.30 4.24 0.58
C LEU A 35 15.42 3.00 0.37
N ILE A 36 15.90 2.00 -0.41
CA ILE A 36 15.16 0.75 -0.62
C ILE A 36 15.01 -0.01 0.70
N GLU A 37 16.08 -0.11 1.49
CA GLU A 37 16.05 -0.79 2.78
C GLU A 37 15.14 -0.09 3.77
N ALA A 38 15.28 1.23 3.93
CA ALA A 38 14.42 2.01 4.81
C ALA A 38 12.94 1.92 4.41
N LEU A 39 12.64 1.99 3.11
CA LEU A 39 11.26 1.88 2.63
C LEU A 39 10.69 0.47 2.85
N ARG A 40 11.47 -0.58 2.61
CA ARG A 40 11.03 -1.97 2.87
C ARG A 40 10.74 -2.19 4.33
N GLN A 41 11.63 -1.74 5.21
CA GLN A 41 11.43 -1.86 6.65
C GLN A 41 10.17 -1.12 7.10
N TYR A 42 9.99 0.12 6.65
CA TYR A 42 8.79 0.90 6.97
C TYR A 42 7.50 0.20 6.51
N LEU A 43 7.50 -0.37 5.30
CA LEU A 43 6.34 -1.08 4.78
C LEU A 43 6.07 -2.39 5.53
N GLU A 44 7.09 -3.17 5.86
CA GLU A 44 6.95 -4.41 6.64
C GLU A 44 6.39 -4.14 8.06
N GLU A 45 6.86 -3.07 8.70
CA GLU A 45 6.32 -2.61 9.98
C GLU A 45 4.84 -2.21 9.85
N LYS A 46 4.46 -1.59 8.73
CA LYS A 46 3.08 -1.16 8.47
C LYS A 46 2.15 -2.30 8.07
N GLU A 47 2.61 -3.29 7.32
CA GLU A 47 1.80 -4.46 6.96
C GLU A 47 1.36 -5.27 8.19
N SER A 48 2.13 -5.20 9.27
CA SER A 48 1.82 -5.80 10.58
C SER A 48 0.88 -4.94 11.45
N ASP A 49 0.57 -3.71 11.04
CA ASP A 49 -0.28 -2.75 11.75
C ASP A 49 -1.74 -2.97 11.34
N GLU A 50 -2.60 -3.34 12.30
CA GLU A 50 -4.03 -3.60 12.05
C GLU A 50 -4.73 -2.37 11.44
N SER A 51 -4.39 -1.16 11.90
CA SER A 51 -4.97 0.08 11.37
C SER A 51 -4.58 0.33 9.92
N PHE A 52 -3.39 -0.10 9.49
CA PHE A 52 -2.97 -0.02 8.11
C PHE A 52 -3.74 -1.01 7.24
N ARG A 53 -3.96 -2.24 7.74
CA ARG A 53 -4.76 -3.25 7.03
C ARG A 53 -6.21 -2.78 6.84
N GLU A 54 -6.81 -2.20 7.86
CA GLU A 54 -8.15 -1.60 7.79
C GLU A 54 -8.22 -0.48 6.75
N ALA A 55 -7.27 0.46 6.77
CA ALA A 55 -7.22 1.55 5.78
C ALA A 55 -7.08 1.03 4.33
N VAL A 56 -6.32 -0.06 4.13
CA VAL A 56 -6.20 -0.70 2.80
C VAL A 56 -7.52 -1.34 2.36
N VAL A 57 -8.29 -1.93 3.29
CA VAL A 57 -9.63 -2.44 3.00
C VAL A 57 -10.56 -1.31 2.57
N GLU A 58 -10.56 -0.18 3.29
CA GLU A 58 -11.36 1.01 2.92
C GLU A 58 -11.01 1.49 1.51
N LEU A 59 -9.72 1.63 1.19
CA LEU A 59 -9.29 2.02 -0.16
C LEU A 59 -9.78 1.05 -1.25
N TYR A 60 -9.92 -0.24 -0.96
CA TYR A 60 -10.48 -1.20 -1.90
C TYR A 60 -12.00 -1.06 -2.03
N LEU A 61 -12.70 -0.85 -0.92
CA LEU A 61 -14.14 -0.59 -0.93
C LEU A 61 -14.47 0.69 -1.72
N ASP A 62 -13.60 1.70 -1.68
CA ASP A 62 -13.72 2.97 -2.40
C ASP A 62 -13.14 2.94 -3.84
N ASP A 63 -12.75 1.78 -4.37
CA ASP A 63 -12.18 1.63 -5.73
C ASP A 63 -10.87 2.41 -5.97
N HIS A 64 -10.14 2.75 -4.91
CA HIS A 64 -8.83 3.41 -5.02
C HIS A 64 -7.69 2.43 -5.28
N ILE A 65 -7.88 1.14 -4.99
CA ILE A 65 -6.91 0.09 -5.28
C ILE A 65 -7.58 -1.13 -5.92
N GLU A 66 -6.82 -1.82 -6.77
CA GLU A 66 -7.25 -3.07 -7.40
C GLU A 66 -7.17 -4.26 -6.43
N PHE A 67 -7.94 -5.31 -6.71
CA PHE A 67 -8.00 -6.53 -5.89
C PHE A 67 -6.62 -7.20 -5.71
N GLU A 68 -5.76 -7.19 -6.72
CA GLU A 68 -4.40 -7.73 -6.61
C GLU A 68 -3.58 -7.01 -5.53
N LYS A 69 -3.78 -5.71 -5.36
CA LYS A 69 -3.08 -4.92 -4.32
C LYS A 69 -3.61 -5.19 -2.93
N LEU A 70 -4.91 -5.44 -2.80
CA LEU A 70 -5.48 -5.92 -1.55
C LEU A 70 -4.89 -7.29 -1.16
N VAL A 71 -4.83 -8.23 -2.11
CA VAL A 71 -4.27 -9.58 -1.88
C VAL A 71 -2.80 -9.53 -1.47
N GLU A 72 -2.00 -8.64 -2.05
CA GLU A 72 -0.59 -8.45 -1.69
C GLU A 72 -0.40 -8.08 -0.20
N ILE A 73 -1.34 -7.32 0.39
CA ILE A 73 -1.21 -6.78 1.75
C ILE A 73 -1.92 -7.64 2.80
N ILE A 74 -3.19 -8.01 2.56
CA ILE A 74 -3.99 -8.74 3.56
C ILE A 74 -4.03 -10.24 3.33
N GLY A 75 -3.50 -10.73 2.21
CA GLY A 75 -3.53 -12.13 1.82
C GLY A 75 -4.82 -12.51 1.09
N ARG A 76 -4.75 -13.57 0.28
CA ARG A 76 -5.85 -13.98 -0.62
C ARG A 76 -7.15 -14.28 0.12
N GLN A 77 -7.08 -15.00 1.24
CA GLN A 77 -8.27 -15.42 1.97
C GLN A 77 -9.06 -14.22 2.50
N ASP A 78 -8.37 -13.29 3.17
CA ASP A 78 -9.01 -12.10 3.73
C ASP A 78 -9.51 -11.17 2.62
N ALA A 79 -8.73 -11.02 1.54
CA ALA A 79 -9.15 -10.24 0.38
C ALA A 79 -10.43 -10.79 -0.28
N GLU A 80 -10.56 -12.11 -0.42
CA GLU A 80 -11.79 -12.76 -0.94
C GLU A 80 -13.01 -12.45 -0.05
N ALA A 81 -12.85 -12.47 1.28
CA ALA A 81 -13.93 -12.11 2.21
C ALA A 81 -14.35 -10.64 2.09
N VAL A 82 -13.38 -9.74 1.93
CA VAL A 82 -13.64 -8.31 1.68
C VAL A 82 -14.35 -8.12 0.34
N ARG A 83 -13.91 -8.78 -0.74
CA ARG A 83 -14.58 -8.71 -2.05
C ARG A 83 -16.02 -9.20 -2.00
N ALA A 84 -16.27 -10.31 -1.33
CA ALA A 84 -17.63 -10.80 -1.15
C ALA A 84 -18.51 -9.81 -0.38
N SER A 85 -17.94 -9.10 0.60
CA SER A 85 -18.64 -8.05 1.34
C SER A 85 -18.95 -6.84 0.45
N LYS A 86 -17.99 -6.40 -0.38
CA LYS A 86 -18.18 -5.33 -1.36
C LYS A 86 -19.31 -5.64 -2.33
N GLU A 87 -19.32 -6.83 -2.93
CA GLU A 87 -20.39 -7.24 -3.85
C GLU A 87 -21.80 -7.22 -3.23
N VAL A 88 -21.91 -7.49 -1.93
CA VAL A 88 -23.18 -7.41 -1.20
C VAL A 88 -23.59 -5.95 -0.98
N LEU A 89 -22.63 -5.08 -0.63
CA LEU A 89 -22.88 -3.64 -0.45
C LEU A 89 -23.33 -3.00 -1.77
N ASP A 90 -22.63 -3.26 -2.86
CA ASP A 90 -22.94 -2.72 -4.19
C ASP A 90 -24.37 -3.09 -4.63
N ARG A 91 -24.78 -4.35 -4.40
CA ARG A 91 -26.16 -4.79 -4.68
C ARG A 91 -27.18 -4.12 -3.76
N GLY A 92 -26.81 -3.87 -2.51
CA GLY A 92 -27.65 -3.18 -1.53
C GLY A 92 -27.93 -1.74 -1.94
N GLU A 93 -26.89 -1.02 -2.37
CA GLU A 93 -27.01 0.35 -2.89
C GLU A 93 -27.87 0.39 -4.16
N GLU A 94 -27.65 -0.52 -5.11
CA GLU A 94 -28.47 -0.61 -6.33
C GLU A 94 -29.96 -0.83 -6.02
N LEU A 95 -30.27 -1.62 -5.00
CA LEU A 95 -31.64 -1.86 -4.54
C LEU A 95 -32.23 -0.63 -3.83
N ALA A 96 -31.44 0.07 -3.02
CA ALA A 96 -31.88 1.27 -2.33
C ALA A 96 -32.23 2.39 -3.32
N ASP A 97 -31.40 2.60 -4.34
CA ASP A 97 -31.65 3.59 -5.40
C ASP A 97 -32.94 3.28 -6.16
N LYS A 98 -33.15 2.01 -6.55
CA LYS A 98 -34.40 1.58 -7.21
C LYS A 98 -35.64 1.82 -6.36
N LEU A 99 -35.53 1.73 -5.03
CA LEU A 99 -36.64 1.99 -4.12
C LEU A 99 -36.87 3.48 -3.88
N ALA A 100 -35.83 4.30 -3.96
CA ALA A 100 -35.93 5.75 -3.81
C ALA A 100 -36.56 6.43 -5.03
N ASP A 101 -36.43 5.83 -6.21
CA ASP A 101 -37.00 6.31 -7.48
C ASP A 101 -38.49 5.93 -7.70
N LEU A 102 -39.11 5.22 -6.74
CA LEU A 102 -40.53 4.79 -6.76
C LEU A 102 -41.45 5.75 -5.99
#